data_AF-A0A0A8JIQ8-F1
#
_entry.id   AF-A0A0A8JIQ8-F1
#
_cell.length_a   1.000
_cell.length_b   1.000
_cell.length_c   1.000
_cell.angle_alpha   90.00
_cell.angle_beta   90.00
_cell.angle_gamma   90.00
#
_symmetry.space_group_name_H-M   'P 1'
#
loop_
_entity.id
_entity.type
_entity.pdbx_description
1 polymer ?
#
loop_
_entity_poly.entity_id
_entity_poly.type
_entity_poly.pdbx_seq_one_letter_code
_entity_poly.pdbx_strand_id
1 'polypeptide(L)'
;MPIEAYLYLIFVILFGTMIAFWFYMESLQSLSPKETSLLGSLEPLAAVLTTVFWLREPFGLFQWVGTACIIAMILFLALKKTPSNN
;
A
#
# COMPACT_ATOMS: atom_id res chain seq x y z
N MET A 1 -30.67 -5.32 15.21
CA MET A 1 -29.88 -4.34 14.43
C MET A 1 -30.75 -3.82 13.29
N PRO A 2 -30.72 -2.52 12.97
CA PRO A 2 -31.57 -1.94 11.93
C PRO A 2 -31.21 -2.51 10.54
N ILE A 3 -32.20 -2.66 9.66
CA ILE A 3 -32.03 -3.18 8.29
C ILE A 3 -30.99 -2.37 7.49
N GLU A 4 -30.92 -1.07 7.74
CA GLU A 4 -29.94 -0.16 7.13
C GLU A 4 -28.49 -0.57 7.42
N ALA A 5 -28.20 -1.05 8.64
CA ALA A 5 -26.86 -1.50 9.00
C ALA A 5 -26.42 -2.72 8.18
N TYR A 6 -27.34 -3.64 7.89
CA TYR A 6 -27.05 -4.79 7.02
C TYR A 6 -26.80 -4.37 5.58
N LEU A 7 -27.55 -3.39 5.06
CA LEU A 7 -27.31 -2.83 3.73
C LEU A 7 -25.95 -2.15 3.63
N TYR A 8 -25.57 -1.32 4.60
CA TYR A 8 -24.25 -0.69 4.64
C TYR A 8 -23.13 -1.72 4.77
N LEU A 9 -23.31 -2.76 5.58
CA LEU A 9 -22.33 -3.81 5.75
C LEU A 9 -22.10 -4.60 4.45
N ILE A 10 -23.17 -5.01 3.76
CA ILE A 10 -23.06 -5.70 2.47
C ILE A 10 -22.40 -4.80 1.43
N PHE A 11 -22.77 -3.52 1.38
CA PHE A 11 -22.17 -2.56 0.46
C PHE A 11 -20.67 -2.39 0.69
N VAL A 12 -20.24 -2.20 1.94
CA VAL A 12 -18.81 -2.07 2.30
C VAL A 12 -18.04 -3.36 1.99
N ILE A 13 -18.63 -4.53 2.22
CA ILE A 13 -17.99 -5.81 1.88
C ILE A 13 -17.80 -5.95 0.37
N LEU A 14 -18.83 -5.67 -0.43
CA LEU A 14 -18.72 -5.87 -1.87
C LEU A 14 -17.80 -4.83 -2.52
N PHE A 15 -18.03 -3.54 -2.25
CA PHE A 15 -17.33 -2.45 -2.93
C PHE A 15 -16.05 -2.02 -2.23
N GLY A 16 -16.07 -1.96 -0.89
CA GLY A 16 -14.93 -1.49 -0.10
C GLY A 16 -13.84 -2.55 0.10
N THR A 17 -14.20 -3.84 0.12
CA THR A 17 -13.22 -4.92 0.30
C THR A 17 -13.11 -5.83 -0.93
N MET A 18 -14.15 -6.61 -1.31
CA MET A 18 -14.00 -7.64 -2.35
C MET A 18 -13.51 -7.08 -3.70
N ILE A 19 -14.18 -6.05 -4.23
CA ILE A 19 -13.79 -5.46 -5.52
C ILE A 19 -12.45 -4.74 -5.43
N ALA A 20 -12.21 -3.99 -4.35
CA ALA A 20 -10.94 -3.29 -4.12
C ALA A 20 -9.75 -4.25 -4.04
N PHE A 21 -9.89 -5.35 -3.28
CA PHE A 21 -8.89 -6.41 -3.20
C PHE A 21 -8.71 -7.15 -4.52
N TRP A 22 -9.79 -7.39 -5.27
CA TRP A 22 -9.67 -8.00 -6.59
C TRP A 22 -8.82 -7.14 -7.51
N PHE A 23 -9.11 -5.83 -7.62
CA PHE A 23 -8.30 -4.94 -8.45
C PHE A 23 -6.85 -4.84 -7.98
N TYR A 24 -6.62 -4.88 -6.67
CA TYR A 24 -5.26 -4.94 -6.12
C TYR A 24 -4.53 -6.20 -6.60
N MET A 25 -5.14 -7.38 -6.45
CA MET A 25 -4.54 -8.65 -6.88
C MET A 25 -4.34 -8.73 -8.40
N GLU A 26 -5.28 -8.21 -9.18
CA GLU A 26 -5.16 -8.12 -10.64
C GLU A 26 -3.99 -7.21 -11.04
N SER A 27 -3.87 -6.04 -10.38
CA SER A 27 -2.73 -5.13 -10.57
C SER A 27 -1.42 -5.84 -10.27
N LEU A 28 -1.33 -6.59 -9.16
CA LEU A 28 -0.11 -7.31 -8.77
C LEU A 28 0.25 -8.46 -9.73
N GLN A 29 -0.74 -9.15 -10.30
CA GLN A 29 -0.50 -10.24 -11.27
C GLN A 29 0.03 -9.71 -12.61
N SER A 30 -0.34 -8.48 -12.98
CA SER A 30 0.15 -7.83 -14.20
C SER A 30 1.58 -7.28 -14.08
N LEU A 31 2.11 -7.17 -12.86
CA LEU A 31 3.39 -6.55 -12.54
C LEU A 31 4.49 -7.61 -12.36
N SER A 32 5.72 -7.25 -12.73
CA SER A 32 6.86 -8.14 -12.48
C SER A 32 7.08 -8.33 -10.97
N PRO A 33 7.67 -9.44 -10.49
CA PRO A 33 7.90 -9.70 -9.06
C PRO A 33 8.62 -8.55 -8.33
N LYS A 34 9.42 -7.77 -9.07
CA LYS A 34 10.13 -6.58 -8.55
C LYS A 34 9.18 -5.41 -8.29
N GLU A 35 8.26 -5.15 -9.21
CA GLU A 35 7.27 -4.08 -9.09
C GLU A 35 6.19 -4.44 -8.06
N THR A 36 5.79 -5.70 -8.00
CA THR A 36 4.90 -6.25 -6.95
C THR A 36 5.54 -6.10 -5.56
N SER A 37 6.83 -6.38 -5.41
CA SER A 37 7.55 -6.17 -4.15
C SER A 37 7.64 -4.68 -3.78
N LEU A 38 7.78 -3.80 -4.77
CA LEU A 38 7.79 -2.35 -4.57
C LEU A 38 6.41 -1.84 -4.12
N LEU A 39 5.32 -2.29 -4.76
CA LEU A 39 3.94 -1.98 -4.35
C LEU A 39 3.63 -2.49 -2.94
N GLY A 40 4.05 -3.71 -2.59
CA GLY A 40 3.91 -4.22 -1.22
C GLY A 40 4.68 -3.38 -0.20
N SER A 41 5.82 -2.81 -0.59
CA SER A 41 6.59 -1.90 0.26
C SER A 41 5.97 -0.49 0.36
N LEU A 42 5.03 -0.13 -0.53
CA LEU A 42 4.27 1.13 -0.42
C LEU A 42 3.19 1.06 0.68
N GLU A 43 2.73 -0.13 1.05
CA GLU A 43 1.74 -0.31 2.12
C GLU A 43 2.22 0.27 3.48
N PRO A 44 3.41 -0.08 4.01
CA PRO A 44 3.92 0.55 5.23
C PRO A 44 4.20 2.05 5.03
N LEU A 45 4.59 2.49 3.84
CA LEU A 45 4.80 3.92 3.56
C LEU A 45 3.47 4.70 3.61
N ALA A 46 2.40 4.19 3.00
CA ALA A 46 1.07 4.78 3.03
C ALA A 46 0.49 4.81 4.45
N ALA A 47 0.74 3.76 5.24
CA ALA A 47 0.37 3.72 6.65
C ALA A 47 1.08 4.83 7.44
N VAL A 48 2.38 5.03 7.23
CA VAL A 48 3.14 6.13 7.85
C VAL A 48 2.60 7.50 7.42
N LEU A 49 2.39 7.72 6.13
CA LEU A 49 1.85 8.99 5.63
C LEU A 49 0.47 9.28 6.22
N THR A 50 -0.43 8.29 6.25
CA THR A 50 -1.76 8.45 6.85
C THR A 50 -1.66 8.76 8.34
N THR A 51 -0.78 8.06 9.06
CA THR A 51 -0.59 8.28 10.50
C THR A 51 -0.07 9.69 10.80
N VAL A 52 0.91 10.17 10.03
CA VAL A 52 1.55 11.49 10.23
C VAL A 52 0.64 12.63 9.76
N PHE A 53 0.09 12.54 8.55
CA PHE A 53 -0.67 13.64 7.94
C PHE A 53 -2.14 13.67 8.39
N TRP A 54 -2.78 12.51 8.51
CA TRP A 54 -4.20 12.41 8.86
C TRP A 54 -4.40 12.33 10.37
N LEU A 55 -3.73 11.39 11.02
CA LEU A 55 -3.90 11.14 12.46
C LEU A 55 -3.11 12.12 13.34
N ARG A 56 -2.08 12.78 12.79
CA ARG A 56 -1.15 13.69 13.50
C ARG A 56 -0.54 13.05 14.75
N GLU A 57 -0.36 11.73 14.71
CA GLU A 57 0.28 10.98 15.79
C GLU A 57 1.76 11.36 15.90
N PRO A 58 2.30 11.57 17.12
CA PRO A 58 3.71 11.90 17.33
C PRO A 58 4.64 10.85 16.73
N PHE A 59 5.24 11.20 15.60
CA PHE A 59 6.17 10.33 14.89
C PHE A 59 7.59 10.46 15.47
N GLY A 60 8.06 9.40 16.14
CA GLY A 60 9.35 9.40 16.83
C GLY A 60 10.55 9.32 15.88
N LEU A 61 11.75 9.63 16.39
CA LEU A 61 13.00 9.59 15.61
C LEU A 61 13.27 8.20 14.98
N PHE A 62 13.06 7.12 15.73
CA PHE A 62 13.25 5.77 15.21
C PHE A 62 12.27 5.42 14.08
N GLN A 63 11.05 5.94 14.13
CA GLN A 63 10.07 5.70 13.08
C GLN A 63 10.47 6.42 11.79
N TRP A 64 10.96 7.66 11.87
CA TRP A 64 11.51 8.39 10.72
C TRP A 64 12.71 7.69 10.09
N VAL A 65 13.61 7.13 10.90
CA VAL A 65 14.75 6.33 10.41
C VAL A 65 14.26 5.07 9.69
N GLY A 66 13.26 4.38 10.25
CA GLY A 66 12.64 3.23 9.61
C GLY A 66 11.99 3.58 8.27
N THR A 67 11.22 4.67 8.22
CA THR A 67 10.61 5.17 6.97
C THR A 67 11.66 5.53 5.94
N ALA A 68 12.75 6.21 6.33
CA ALA A 68 13.85 6.54 5.43
C ALA A 68 14.52 5.28 4.86
N CYS A 69 14.69 4.23 5.67
CA CYS A 69 15.22 2.94 5.23
C CYS A 69 14.32 2.26 4.19
N ILE A 70 13.00 2.25 4.42
CA ILE A 70 12.01 1.71 3.48
C ILE A 70 12.05 2.48 2.15
N ILE A 71 12.07 3.82 2.21
CA ILE A 71 12.16 4.67 1.01
C ILE A 71 13.46 4.39 0.24
N ALA A 72 14.60 4.27 0.94
CA ALA A 72 15.88 3.97 0.31
C ALA A 72 15.85 2.62 -0.42
N MET A 73 15.26 1.58 0.17
CA MET A 73 15.11 0.27 -0.45
C MET A 73 14.22 0.34 -1.71
N ILE A 74 13.09 1.05 -1.63
CA ILE A 74 12.18 1.27 -2.76
C ILE A 74 12.91 1.99 -3.90
N LEU A 75 13.60 3.09 -3.62
CA LEU A 75 14.35 3.85 -4.63
C LEU A 75 15.46 3.00 -5.25
N PHE A 76 16.18 2.22 -4.46
CA PHE A 76 17.21 1.31 -4.97
C PHE A 76 16.64 0.26 -5.92
N LEU A 77 15.51 -0.36 -5.57
CA LEU A 77 14.81 -1.32 -6.42
C LEU A 77 14.27 -0.69 -7.70
N ALA A 78 13.72 0.53 -7.61
CA ALA A 78 13.22 1.28 -8.76
C ALA A 78 14.35 1.65 -9.75
N LEU A 79 15.51 2.08 -9.24
CA LEU A 79 16.66 2.49 -10.05
C LEU A 79 17.45 1.30 -10.62
N LYS A 80 17.45 0.13 -9.97
CA LYS A 80 18.02 -1.13 -10.52
C LYS A 80 17.20 -1.75 -11.66
N LYS A 81 16.20 -1.04 -12.18
CA LYS A 81 15.56 -1.35 -13.48
C LYS A 81 16.59 -1.13 -14.60
N THR A 82 17.51 -2.08 -14.73
CA THR A 82 18.41 -2.18 -15.88
C THR A 82 17.56 -2.31 -17.15
N PRO A 83 17.83 -1.52 -18.20
CA PRO A 83 17.17 -1.68 -19.49
C PRO A 83 17.41 -3.10 -19.98
N SER A 84 16.34 -3.83 -20.26
CA SER A 84 16.42 -5.08 -21.01
C SER A 84 16.96 -4.72 -22.40
N ASN A 85 18.26 -4.91 -22.58
CA ASN A 85 18.89 -4.90 -23.88
C ASN A 85 18.78 -6.31 -24.47
N ASN A 86 18.29 -6.35 -25.72
CA ASN A 86 18.05 -7.47 -26.63
C ASN A 86 16.65 -8.08 -26.59
#